data_AF-A0A520ZU10-F1
#
_entry.id   AF-A0A520ZU10-F1
#
_cell.length_a   1.000
_cell.length_b   1.000
_cell.length_c   1.000
_cell.angle_alpha   90.00
_cell.angle_beta   90.00
_cell.angle_gamma   90.00
#
_symmetry.space_group_name_H-M   'P 1'
#
loop_
_entity.id
_entity.type
_entity.pdbx_description
1 polymer ?
#
loop_
_entity_poly.entity_id
_entity_poly.type
_entity_poly.pdbx_seq_one_letter_code
_entity_poly.pdbx_strand_id
1 'polypeptide(L)'
;FQTNAVFGFVSMLNKLLKDKSPSHLAVAFDSRGKVFRHEMYPEYKANRPPMPEELAAQLPYIKEVVEAFGLPSFEMDGIEADDIIGTAALNLGDEGNRVIIVSGDKDLLQLVDNRITMWDPMNDRVMDTDGVENKYQVGPGQLLDCFALIGDSSDNVPGVPGIGPKTASKLIIEHGSLEALYERVDSLKKSKMKERLIENREAAFMSRDLIRLKTDVTVPPSHDGYRVGDRDEERLRRIYTELGFTSLLKELDGSAKAIPTNRFFVVDDESKLQEIMTRLRQAPFLVVDTETTSLQSRSAALVGISLNGGDEDCWYIPVGHLDQEGRLASGQLSME
;
A
#
# COMPACT_ATOMS: atom_id res chain seq x y z
N PHE A 1 -27.85 -5.49 4.06
CA PHE A 1 -26.53 -5.68 3.44
C PHE A 1 -25.61 -4.59 3.96
N GLN A 2 -24.55 -4.95 4.67
CA GLN A 2 -23.54 -3.96 5.10
C GLN A 2 -22.58 -3.70 3.95
N THR A 3 -22.04 -2.49 3.86
CA THR A 3 -21.15 -2.06 2.77
C THR A 3 -19.83 -1.46 3.27
N ASN A 4 -19.62 -1.46 4.58
CA ASN A 4 -18.48 -0.86 5.27
C ASN A 4 -17.14 -1.49 4.87
N ALA A 5 -17.08 -2.81 4.67
CA ALA A 5 -15.84 -3.48 4.29
C ALA A 5 -15.46 -3.14 2.84
N VAL A 6 -16.43 -3.18 1.92
CA VAL A 6 -16.19 -2.77 0.51
C VAL A 6 -15.78 -1.30 0.45
N PHE A 7 -16.48 -0.42 1.16
CA PHE A 7 -16.16 1.02 1.20
C PHE A 7 -14.76 1.28 1.76
N GLY A 8 -14.41 0.61 2.87
CA GLY A 8 -13.08 0.71 3.49
C GLY A 8 -11.98 0.22 2.57
N PHE A 9 -12.20 -0.92 1.90
CA PHE A 9 -11.26 -1.47 0.92
C PHE A 9 -11.03 -0.51 -0.26
N VAL A 10 -12.11 -0.01 -0.88
CA VAL A 10 -12.03 0.95 -2.00
C VAL A 10 -11.31 2.23 -1.57
N SER A 11 -11.61 2.75 -0.38
CA SER A 11 -10.99 3.97 0.14
C SER A 11 -9.48 3.77 0.36
N MET A 12 -9.08 2.64 0.93
CA MET A 12 -7.68 2.27 1.11
C MET A 12 -6.97 2.09 -0.24
N LEU A 13 -7.60 1.41 -1.18
CA LEU A 13 -7.04 1.19 -2.51
C LEU A 13 -6.86 2.51 -3.28
N ASN A 14 -7.86 3.40 -3.25
CA ASN A 14 -7.75 4.74 -3.84
C ASN A 14 -6.61 5.55 -3.21
N LYS A 15 -6.46 5.51 -1.87
CA LYS A 15 -5.33 6.17 -1.18
C LYS A 15 -4.00 5.59 -1.66
N LEU A 16 -3.87 4.26 -1.71
CA LEU A 16 -2.66 3.59 -2.18
C LEU A 16 -2.31 4.00 -3.62
N LEU A 17 -3.26 3.92 -4.54
CA LEU A 17 -3.05 4.27 -5.94
C LEU A 17 -2.68 5.75 -6.11
N LYS A 18 -3.30 6.64 -5.35
CA LYS A 18 -2.99 8.07 -5.36
C LYS A 18 -1.61 8.39 -4.79
N ASP A 19 -1.32 7.88 -3.59
CA ASP A 19 -0.13 8.26 -2.82
C ASP A 19 1.14 7.57 -3.34
N LYS A 20 1.01 6.36 -3.90
CA LYS A 20 2.15 5.53 -4.35
C LYS A 20 2.25 5.40 -5.86
N SER A 21 1.14 5.61 -6.60
CA SER A 21 1.09 5.49 -8.06
C SER A 21 1.86 4.28 -8.62
N PRO A 22 1.58 3.05 -8.12
CA PRO A 22 2.34 1.89 -8.52
C PRO A 22 2.04 1.49 -9.97
N SER A 23 3.08 1.15 -10.74
CA SER A 23 2.92 0.53 -12.06
C SER A 23 2.57 -0.96 -11.98
N HIS A 24 2.88 -1.60 -10.84
CA HIS A 24 2.64 -3.01 -10.57
C HIS A 24 1.99 -3.17 -9.19
N LEU A 25 0.85 -3.84 -9.13
CA LEU A 25 0.09 -4.10 -7.90
C LEU A 25 -0.76 -5.35 -8.13
N ALA A 26 -0.83 -6.22 -7.12
CA ALA A 26 -1.77 -7.34 -7.12
C ALA A 26 -2.37 -7.56 -5.73
N VAL A 27 -3.49 -8.27 -5.70
CA VAL A 27 -4.22 -8.59 -4.47
C VAL A 27 -4.26 -10.11 -4.27
N ALA A 28 -3.81 -10.59 -3.12
CA ALA A 28 -3.97 -11.98 -2.73
C ALA A 28 -5.23 -12.15 -1.85
N PHE A 29 -5.98 -13.21 -2.09
CA PHE A 29 -7.15 -13.59 -1.29
C PHE A 29 -6.90 -14.94 -0.61
N ASP A 30 -7.37 -15.06 0.64
CA ASP A 30 -7.38 -16.33 1.34
C ASP A 30 -8.29 -17.35 0.66
N SER A 31 -7.86 -18.61 0.64
CA SER A 31 -8.72 -19.70 0.22
C SER A 31 -9.81 -20.00 1.25
N ARG A 32 -10.91 -20.59 0.76
CA ARG A 32 -11.99 -21.05 1.62
C ARG A 32 -11.61 -22.40 2.24
N GLY A 33 -11.78 -22.51 3.56
CA GLY A 33 -11.71 -23.79 4.26
C GLY A 33 -10.35 -24.06 4.88
N LYS A 34 -9.95 -25.34 4.91
CA LYS A 34 -8.72 -25.77 5.58
C LYS A 34 -7.51 -25.53 4.67
N VAL A 35 -6.47 -24.98 5.28
CA VAL A 35 -5.13 -24.86 4.68
C VAL A 35 -4.18 -25.92 5.22
N PHE A 36 -3.02 -26.08 4.59
CA PHE A 36 -2.00 -27.07 4.97
C PHE A 36 -1.57 -27.01 6.46
N ARG A 37 -1.65 -25.83 7.09
CA ARG A 37 -1.41 -25.67 8.54
C ARG A 37 -2.35 -26.49 9.42
N HIS A 38 -3.59 -26.73 8.98
CA HIS A 38 -4.55 -27.56 9.72
C HIS A 38 -4.22 -29.06 9.67
N GLU A 39 -3.42 -29.50 8.68
CA GLU A 39 -2.91 -30.87 8.63
C GLU A 39 -1.77 -31.06 9.63
N MET A 40 -0.97 -30.01 9.86
CA MET A 40 0.12 -30.00 10.84
C MET A 40 -0.39 -29.85 12.28
N TYR A 41 -1.35 -28.94 12.49
CA TYR A 41 -1.92 -28.66 13.80
C TYR A 41 -3.44 -28.40 13.69
N PRO A 42 -4.29 -29.38 14.06
CA PRO A 42 -5.74 -29.28 13.89
C PRO A 42 -6.39 -28.09 14.60
N GLU A 43 -5.81 -27.62 15.70
CA GLU A 43 -6.30 -26.49 16.47
C GLU A 43 -5.80 -25.12 15.96
N TYR A 44 -5.04 -25.08 14.86
CA TYR A 44 -4.63 -23.83 14.23
C TYR A 44 -5.85 -22.97 13.84
N LYS A 45 -5.83 -21.69 14.24
CA LYS A 45 -6.93 -20.72 14.09
C LYS A 45 -8.29 -21.18 14.65
N ALA A 46 -8.35 -22.26 15.46
CA ALA A 46 -9.60 -22.79 15.99
C ALA A 46 -10.35 -21.83 16.93
N ASN A 47 -9.62 -20.90 17.57
CA ASN A 47 -10.20 -19.88 18.45
C ASN A 47 -10.72 -18.66 17.67
N ARG A 48 -10.48 -18.57 16.36
CA ARG A 48 -11.01 -17.45 15.55
C ARG A 48 -12.52 -17.65 15.39
N PRO A 49 -13.34 -16.62 15.68
CA PRO A 49 -14.76 -16.70 15.38
C PRO A 49 -14.94 -16.87 13.86
N PRO A 50 -16.00 -17.58 13.42
CA PRO A 50 -16.31 -17.69 12.00
C PRO A 50 -16.51 -16.29 11.42
N MET A 51 -16.15 -16.12 10.14
CA MET A 51 -16.36 -14.86 9.45
C MET A 51 -17.85 -14.48 9.53
N PRO A 52 -18.18 -13.25 9.98
CA PRO A 52 -19.56 -12.80 10.03
C PRO A 52 -20.21 -12.87 8.65
N GLU A 53 -21.46 -13.35 8.57
CA GLU A 53 -22.19 -13.49 7.29
C GLU A 53 -22.26 -12.16 6.52
N GLU A 54 -22.40 -11.05 7.24
CA GLU A 54 -22.41 -9.70 6.65
C GLU A 54 -21.09 -9.30 6.00
N LEU A 55 -19.97 -9.81 6.49
CA LEU A 55 -18.64 -9.62 5.87
C LEU A 55 -18.45 -10.59 4.70
N ALA A 56 -18.85 -11.85 4.88
CA ALA A 56 -18.78 -12.85 3.82
C ALA A 56 -19.57 -12.44 2.57
N ALA A 57 -20.73 -11.79 2.76
CA ALA A 57 -21.55 -11.26 1.67
C ALA A 57 -20.90 -10.08 0.91
N GLN A 58 -19.91 -9.39 1.52
CA GLN A 58 -19.18 -8.28 0.90
C GLN A 58 -17.96 -8.73 0.08
N LEU A 59 -17.40 -9.92 0.33
CA LEU A 59 -16.22 -10.42 -0.38
C LEU A 59 -16.38 -10.51 -1.91
N PRO A 60 -17.52 -10.96 -2.47
CA PRO A 60 -17.72 -10.95 -3.92
C PRO A 60 -17.57 -9.54 -4.52
N TYR A 61 -18.15 -8.53 -3.88
CA TYR A 61 -18.01 -7.13 -4.33
C TYR A 61 -16.57 -6.63 -4.25
N ILE A 62 -15.79 -7.04 -3.25
CA ILE A 62 -14.36 -6.70 -3.16
C ILE A 62 -13.60 -7.28 -4.37
N LYS A 63 -13.85 -8.54 -4.72
CA LYS A 63 -13.23 -9.17 -5.90
C LYS A 63 -13.63 -8.46 -7.19
N GLU A 64 -14.92 -8.13 -7.34
CA GLU A 64 -15.39 -7.36 -8.50
C GLU A 64 -14.79 -5.97 -8.60
N VAL A 65 -14.60 -5.29 -7.47
CA VAL A 65 -13.90 -4.00 -7.41
C VAL A 65 -12.45 -4.18 -7.87
N VAL A 66 -11.71 -5.15 -7.34
CA VAL A 66 -10.31 -5.41 -7.73
C VAL A 66 -10.18 -5.63 -9.24
N GLU A 67 -11.06 -6.45 -9.82
CA GLU A 67 -11.12 -6.65 -11.27
C GLU A 67 -11.42 -5.34 -12.02
N ALA A 68 -12.39 -4.55 -11.55
CA ALA A 68 -12.78 -3.29 -12.18
C ALA A 68 -11.71 -2.19 -12.06
N PHE A 69 -10.80 -2.29 -11.09
CA PHE A 69 -9.59 -1.46 -11.02
C PHE A 69 -8.47 -1.94 -11.95
N GLY A 70 -8.66 -3.04 -12.68
CA GLY A 70 -7.65 -3.60 -13.58
C GLY A 70 -6.51 -4.29 -12.84
N LEU A 71 -6.74 -4.76 -11.61
CA LEU A 71 -5.70 -5.35 -10.77
C LEU A 71 -5.68 -6.86 -10.89
N PRO A 72 -4.50 -7.48 -11.13
CA PRO A 72 -4.31 -8.91 -10.95
C PRO A 72 -4.69 -9.34 -9.53
N SER A 73 -5.34 -10.50 -9.41
CA SER A 73 -5.61 -11.11 -8.11
C SER A 73 -5.36 -12.60 -8.12
N PHE A 74 -4.98 -13.12 -6.95
CA PHE A 74 -4.54 -14.50 -6.77
C PHE A 74 -5.25 -15.12 -5.57
N GLU A 75 -5.74 -16.35 -5.74
CA GLU A 75 -6.39 -17.16 -4.72
C GLU A 75 -6.08 -18.62 -5.05
N MET A 76 -5.67 -19.41 -4.06
CA MET A 76 -5.24 -20.79 -4.26
C MET A 76 -5.75 -21.69 -3.15
N ASP A 77 -6.51 -22.72 -3.53
CA ASP A 77 -7.08 -23.68 -2.57
C ASP A 77 -6.01 -24.30 -1.66
N GLY A 78 -6.27 -24.23 -0.35
CA GLY A 78 -5.38 -24.80 0.67
C GLY A 78 -4.15 -23.94 1.02
N ILE A 79 -4.04 -22.75 0.43
CA ILE A 79 -2.97 -21.77 0.65
C ILE A 79 -3.57 -20.47 1.22
N GLU A 80 -2.83 -19.81 2.13
CA GLU A 80 -3.22 -18.52 2.69
C GLU A 80 -2.71 -17.36 1.82
N ALA A 81 -3.37 -16.21 1.90
CA ALA A 81 -2.94 -15.02 1.15
C ALA A 81 -1.48 -14.64 1.47
N ASP A 82 -1.07 -14.82 2.72
CA ASP A 82 0.28 -14.49 3.19
C ASP A 82 1.37 -15.33 2.51
N ASP A 83 1.07 -16.59 2.17
CA ASP A 83 2.01 -17.48 1.46
C ASP A 83 2.15 -17.08 -0.02
N ILE A 84 1.05 -16.66 -0.65
CA ILE A 84 1.05 -16.11 -2.01
C ILE A 84 1.86 -14.81 -2.05
N ILE A 85 1.60 -13.90 -1.11
CA ILE A 85 2.33 -12.64 -0.94
C ILE A 85 3.80 -12.93 -0.70
N GLY A 86 4.12 -13.87 0.19
CA GLY A 86 5.49 -14.18 0.54
C GLY A 86 6.29 -14.75 -0.62
N THR A 87 5.68 -15.65 -1.39
CA THR A 87 6.32 -16.18 -2.61
C THR A 87 6.54 -15.08 -3.65
N ALA A 88 5.52 -14.26 -3.92
CA ALA A 88 5.63 -13.16 -4.90
C ALA A 88 6.68 -12.11 -4.49
N ALA A 89 6.69 -11.73 -3.21
CA ALA A 89 7.61 -10.71 -2.71
C ALA A 89 9.07 -11.13 -2.82
N LEU A 90 9.39 -12.38 -2.48
CA LEU A 90 10.74 -12.92 -2.61
C LEU A 90 11.16 -13.03 -4.08
N ASN A 91 10.31 -13.62 -4.94
CA ASN A 91 10.62 -13.75 -6.36
C ASN A 91 10.92 -12.38 -7.01
N LEU A 92 10.05 -11.39 -6.76
CA LEU A 92 10.24 -10.03 -7.30
C LEU A 92 11.45 -9.31 -6.69
N GLY A 93 11.71 -9.52 -5.40
CA GLY A 93 12.90 -9.00 -4.72
C GLY A 93 14.19 -9.57 -5.30
N ASP A 94 14.24 -10.88 -5.55
CA ASP A 94 15.38 -11.58 -6.16
C ASP A 94 15.64 -11.15 -7.60
N GLU A 95 14.59 -10.79 -8.35
CA GLU A 95 14.70 -10.13 -9.67
C GLU A 95 15.25 -8.68 -9.59
N GLY A 96 15.44 -8.16 -8.38
CA GLY A 96 16.02 -6.84 -8.15
C GLY A 96 15.00 -5.70 -8.01
N ASN A 97 13.71 -6.01 -7.96
CA ASN A 97 12.66 -5.01 -7.76
C ASN A 97 12.63 -4.53 -6.29
N ARG A 98 12.01 -3.36 -6.06
CA ARG A 98 11.63 -2.94 -4.71
C ARG A 98 10.18 -3.32 -4.49
N VAL A 99 9.91 -4.07 -3.44
CA VAL A 99 8.58 -4.61 -3.13
C VAL A 99 8.04 -3.94 -1.88
N ILE A 100 6.77 -3.57 -1.92
CA ILE A 100 6.03 -3.08 -0.76
C ILE A 100 4.89 -4.07 -0.50
N ILE A 101 4.97 -4.79 0.60
CA ILE A 101 3.89 -5.64 1.11
C ILE A 101 2.89 -4.72 1.81
N VAL A 102 1.62 -4.78 1.43
CA VAL A 102 0.56 -3.99 2.06
C VAL A 102 -0.25 -4.89 2.98
N SER A 103 0.13 -4.91 4.27
CA SER A 103 -0.52 -5.76 5.27
C SER A 103 -0.27 -5.23 6.68
N GLY A 104 -1.18 -5.57 7.59
CA GLY A 104 -1.00 -5.40 9.03
C GLY A 104 -0.48 -6.66 9.74
N ASP A 105 -0.33 -7.77 9.01
CA ASP A 105 0.13 -9.03 9.60
C ASP A 105 1.63 -8.96 9.94
N LYS A 106 1.95 -9.27 11.20
CA LYS A 106 3.33 -9.25 11.69
C LYS A 106 4.16 -10.39 11.12
N ASP A 107 3.56 -11.48 10.66
CA ASP A 107 4.30 -12.67 10.23
C ASP A 107 4.99 -12.41 8.89
N LEU A 108 4.44 -11.55 8.04
CA LEU A 108 5.05 -11.06 6.80
C LEU A 108 6.32 -10.23 7.04
N LEU A 109 6.54 -9.71 8.26
CA LEU A 109 7.76 -8.98 8.60
C LEU A 109 9.02 -9.85 8.52
N GLN A 110 8.89 -11.18 8.55
CA GLN A 110 10.03 -12.09 8.38
C GLN A 110 10.67 -11.98 6.98
N LEU A 111 9.97 -11.38 6.01
CA LEU A 111 10.44 -11.18 4.63
C LEU A 111 11.11 -9.82 4.41
N VAL A 112 11.06 -8.91 5.38
CA VAL A 112 11.58 -7.54 5.22
C VAL A 112 13.10 -7.57 5.09
N ASP A 113 13.62 -6.86 4.10
CA ASP A 113 15.04 -6.71 3.84
C ASP A 113 15.33 -5.35 3.14
N ASN A 114 16.45 -5.26 2.42
CA ASN A 114 16.82 -4.04 1.69
C ASN A 114 15.96 -3.76 0.44
N ARG A 115 15.16 -4.72 -0.01
CA ARG A 115 14.29 -4.63 -1.20
C ARG A 115 12.82 -4.72 -0.85
N ILE A 116 12.48 -5.47 0.20
CA ILE A 116 11.12 -5.75 0.64
C ILE A 116 10.85 -4.94 1.90
N THR A 117 9.83 -4.10 1.85
CA THR A 117 9.30 -3.37 3.00
C THR A 117 7.84 -3.69 3.20
N MET A 118 7.32 -3.51 4.41
CA MET A 118 5.90 -3.67 4.69
C MET A 118 5.27 -2.33 5.06
N TRP A 119 4.10 -2.04 4.50
CA TRP A 119 3.29 -0.88 4.87
C TRP A 119 1.95 -1.36 5.46
N ASP A 120 1.68 -0.95 6.69
CA ASP A 120 0.41 -1.16 7.36
C ASP A 120 -0.50 0.06 7.07
N PRO A 121 -1.53 -0.09 6.21
CA PRO A 121 -2.41 1.01 5.84
C PRO A 121 -3.33 1.46 6.98
N MET A 122 -3.56 0.62 7.99
CA MET A 122 -4.44 0.93 9.12
C MET A 122 -3.77 1.89 10.11
N ASN A 123 -2.48 1.67 10.36
CA ASN A 123 -1.67 2.52 11.25
C ASN A 123 -0.80 3.54 10.50
N ASP A 124 -0.90 3.57 9.17
CA ASP A 124 -0.06 4.35 8.25
C ASP A 124 1.44 4.24 8.58
N ARG A 125 1.90 2.99 8.77
CA ARG A 125 3.24 2.70 9.28
C ARG A 125 4.04 1.87 8.28
N VAL A 126 5.23 2.35 7.94
CA VAL A 126 6.22 1.58 7.18
C VAL A 126 7.11 0.79 8.14
N MET A 127 7.40 -0.45 7.77
CA MET A 127 8.27 -1.39 8.46
C MET A 127 9.36 -1.84 7.48
N ASP A 128 10.52 -1.20 7.59
CA ASP A 128 11.79 -1.64 7.02
C ASP A 128 12.61 -2.40 8.08
N THR A 129 13.85 -2.79 7.74
CA THR A 129 14.74 -3.51 8.65
C THR A 129 14.92 -2.78 9.98
N ASP A 130 15.17 -1.47 9.95
CA ASP A 130 15.34 -0.65 11.15
C ASP A 130 14.03 -0.59 11.95
N GLY A 131 12.89 -0.44 11.28
CA GLY A 131 11.57 -0.45 11.91
C GLY A 131 11.24 -1.77 12.62
N VAL A 132 11.67 -2.89 12.05
CA VAL A 132 11.58 -4.23 12.65
C VAL A 132 12.48 -4.33 13.87
N GLU A 133 13.75 -3.99 13.75
CA GLU A 133 14.73 -4.06 14.85
C GLU A 133 14.31 -3.19 16.03
N ASN A 134 13.85 -1.97 15.77
CA ASN A 134 13.36 -1.07 16.81
C ASN A 134 12.15 -1.65 17.57
N LYS A 135 11.21 -2.30 16.85
CA LYS A 135 9.97 -2.84 17.44
C LYS A 135 10.20 -4.16 18.19
N TYR A 136 10.95 -5.09 17.59
CA TYR A 136 11.09 -6.47 18.08
C TYR A 136 12.44 -6.75 18.74
N GLN A 137 13.39 -5.83 18.66
CA GLN A 137 14.76 -5.96 19.19
C GLN A 137 15.56 -7.10 18.54
N VAL A 138 15.11 -7.58 17.37
CA VAL A 138 15.78 -8.57 16.53
C VAL A 138 15.58 -8.20 15.06
N GLY A 139 16.47 -8.65 14.19
CA GLY A 139 16.33 -8.43 12.75
C GLY A 139 15.23 -9.30 12.12
N PRO A 140 14.78 -8.99 10.89
CA PRO A 140 13.76 -9.76 10.16
C PRO A 140 14.04 -11.27 10.08
N GLY A 141 15.29 -11.65 9.77
CA GLY A 141 15.70 -13.05 9.68
C GLY A 141 15.65 -13.84 11.00
N GLN A 142 15.48 -13.15 12.14
CA GLN A 142 15.35 -13.76 13.47
C GLN A 142 13.91 -13.73 14.00
N LEU A 143 12.99 -13.04 13.32
CA LEU A 143 11.61 -12.89 13.77
C LEU A 143 10.89 -14.23 13.86
N LEU A 144 11.10 -15.12 12.88
CA LEU A 144 10.46 -16.42 12.83
C LEU A 144 10.75 -17.24 14.10
N ASP A 145 12.03 -17.33 14.49
CA ASP A 145 12.43 -18.04 15.71
C ASP A 145 11.95 -17.33 16.98
N CYS A 146 11.91 -15.99 16.97
CA CYS A 146 11.37 -15.20 18.07
C CYS A 146 9.87 -15.46 18.27
N PHE A 147 9.09 -15.43 17.18
CA PHE A 147 7.65 -15.69 17.20
C PHE A 147 7.35 -17.15 17.54
N ALA A 148 8.18 -18.10 17.13
CA ALA A 148 8.06 -19.50 17.52
C ALA A 148 8.15 -19.70 19.05
N LEU A 149 9.00 -18.94 19.73
CA LEU A 149 9.09 -18.98 21.20
C LEU A 149 7.91 -18.29 21.89
N ILE A 150 7.37 -17.22 21.29
CA ILE A 150 6.26 -16.43 21.87
C ILE A 150 4.92 -17.14 21.66
N GLY A 151 4.74 -17.78 20.50
CA GLY A 151 3.44 -18.25 20.01
C GLY A 151 2.56 -17.11 19.50
N ASP A 152 1.33 -17.46 19.15
CA ASP A 152 0.29 -16.54 18.73
C ASP A 152 -1.07 -17.01 19.24
N SER A 153 -1.61 -16.33 20.25
CA SER A 153 -2.91 -16.68 20.81
C SER A 153 -4.07 -16.49 19.85
N SER A 154 -3.98 -15.54 18.91
CA SER A 154 -5.05 -15.28 17.93
C SER A 154 -5.15 -16.42 16.93
N ASP A 155 -4.02 -17.03 16.57
CA ASP A 155 -3.95 -18.18 15.66
C ASP A 155 -3.85 -19.52 16.37
N ASN A 156 -3.99 -19.49 17.70
CA ASN A 156 -3.83 -20.64 18.57
C ASN A 156 -2.49 -21.36 18.40
N VAL A 157 -1.43 -20.62 18.06
CA VAL A 157 -0.06 -21.13 17.98
C VAL A 157 0.54 -21.13 19.40
N PRO A 158 0.98 -22.29 19.93
CA PRO A 158 1.20 -22.46 21.37
C PRO A 158 2.44 -21.73 21.92
N GLY A 159 3.55 -21.71 21.17
CA GLY A 159 4.83 -21.19 21.65
C GLY A 159 5.36 -21.87 22.91
N VAL A 160 6.18 -21.15 23.69
CA VAL A 160 6.71 -21.61 24.99
C VAL A 160 6.07 -20.81 26.12
N PRO A 161 5.33 -21.45 27.05
CA PRO A 161 4.60 -20.74 28.10
C PRO A 161 5.44 -19.76 28.94
N GLY A 162 5.00 -18.50 28.96
CA GLY A 162 5.64 -17.43 29.72
C GLY A 162 6.97 -16.94 29.16
N ILE A 163 7.30 -17.27 27.92
CA ILE A 163 8.30 -16.54 27.14
C ILE A 163 7.56 -15.43 26.39
N GLY A 164 7.76 -14.19 26.82
CA GLY A 164 7.24 -13.01 26.11
C GLY A 164 8.27 -12.42 25.12
N PRO A 165 7.87 -11.36 24.37
CA PRO A 165 8.70 -10.78 23.32
C PRO A 165 10.12 -10.41 23.72
N LYS A 166 10.29 -9.77 24.90
CA LYS A 166 11.62 -9.37 25.41
C LYS A 166 12.53 -10.55 25.75
N THR A 167 11.93 -11.65 26.22
CA THR A 167 12.69 -12.85 26.59
C THR A 167 13.06 -13.63 25.34
N ALA A 168 12.12 -13.79 24.40
CA ALA A 168 12.37 -14.43 23.12
C ALA A 168 13.47 -13.71 22.33
N SER A 169 13.38 -12.39 22.17
CA SER A 169 14.42 -11.61 21.47
C SER A 169 15.79 -11.80 22.09
N LYS A 170 15.90 -11.70 23.42
CA LYS A 170 17.17 -11.91 24.13
C LYS A 170 17.75 -13.31 23.88
N LEU A 171 16.91 -14.36 23.94
CA LEU A 171 17.37 -15.74 23.71
C LEU A 171 17.87 -15.91 22.27
N ILE A 172 17.15 -15.38 21.28
CA ILE A 172 17.56 -15.50 19.87
C ILE A 172 18.82 -14.66 19.58
N ILE A 173 18.99 -13.49 20.19
CA ILE A 173 20.24 -12.71 20.07
C ILE A 173 21.42 -13.47 20.69
N GLU A 174 21.23 -14.06 21.88
CA GLU A 174 22.30 -14.75 22.61
C GLU A 174 22.72 -16.06 21.92
N HIS A 175 21.77 -16.78 21.32
CA HIS A 175 22.00 -18.10 20.75
C HIS A 175 22.07 -18.11 19.21
N GLY A 176 21.59 -17.08 18.53
CA GLY A 176 21.57 -16.95 17.08
C GLY A 176 20.29 -17.48 16.43
N SER A 177 19.88 -18.71 16.77
CA SER A 177 18.69 -19.38 16.21
C SER A 177 17.98 -20.26 17.23
N LEU A 178 16.78 -20.74 16.88
CA LEU A 178 16.03 -21.72 17.67
C LEU A 178 16.79 -23.04 17.84
N GLU A 179 17.43 -23.54 16.78
CA GLU A 179 18.30 -24.73 16.85
C GLU A 179 19.43 -24.53 17.87
N ALA A 180 20.20 -23.45 17.72
CA ALA A 180 21.36 -23.18 18.56
C ALA A 180 20.99 -22.93 20.04
N LEU A 181 19.79 -22.38 20.28
CA LEU A 181 19.22 -22.28 21.63
C LEU A 181 19.02 -23.68 22.23
N TYR A 182 18.37 -24.58 21.49
CA TYR A 182 18.05 -25.92 21.98
C TYR A 182 19.27 -26.85 22.07
N GLU A 183 20.28 -26.68 21.21
CA GLU A 183 21.57 -27.39 21.35
C GLU A 183 22.30 -27.04 22.65
N ARG A 184 22.09 -25.83 23.17
CA ARG A 184 22.77 -25.31 24.37
C ARG A 184 21.85 -25.19 25.58
N VAL A 185 20.60 -25.63 25.49
CA VAL A 185 19.60 -25.43 26.55
C VAL A 185 20.05 -26.03 27.90
N ASP A 186 20.77 -27.14 27.86
CA ASP A 186 21.30 -27.81 29.06
C ASP A 186 22.42 -27.02 29.76
N SER A 187 23.12 -26.15 29.04
CA SER A 187 24.14 -25.27 29.62
C SER A 187 23.55 -24.04 30.32
N LEU A 188 22.25 -23.74 30.11
CA LEU A 188 21.59 -22.62 30.76
C LEU A 188 21.53 -22.81 32.28
N LYS A 189 21.61 -21.67 33.01
CA LYS A 189 21.44 -21.64 34.46
C LYS A 189 20.11 -22.27 34.86
N LYS A 190 20.12 -23.06 35.93
CA LYS A 190 18.90 -23.68 36.48
C LYS A 190 17.87 -22.61 36.80
N SER A 191 16.73 -22.67 36.12
CA SER A 191 15.63 -21.70 36.24
C SER A 191 14.33 -22.32 35.73
N LYS A 192 13.18 -21.79 36.16
CA LYS A 192 11.86 -22.20 35.62
C LYS A 192 11.76 -21.98 34.10
N MET A 193 12.47 -20.99 33.56
CA MET A 193 12.51 -20.74 32.12
C MET A 193 13.19 -21.90 31.38
N LYS A 194 14.32 -22.40 31.89
CA LYS A 194 15.01 -23.57 31.32
C LYS A 194 14.11 -24.80 31.33
N GLU A 195 13.43 -25.07 32.45
CA GLU A 195 12.50 -26.19 32.57
C GLU A 195 11.41 -26.10 31.50
N ARG A 196 10.77 -24.92 31.33
CA ARG A 196 9.75 -24.70 30.31
C ARG A 196 10.28 -24.83 28.88
N LEU A 197 11.47 -24.32 28.59
CA LEU A 197 12.10 -24.48 27.27
C LEU A 197 12.24 -25.96 26.93
N ILE A 198 12.77 -26.77 27.85
CA ILE A 198 12.97 -28.21 27.67
C ILE A 198 11.62 -28.92 27.47
N GLU A 199 10.65 -28.67 28.36
CA GLU A 199 9.32 -29.29 28.32
C GLU A 199 8.54 -28.94 27.04
N ASN A 200 8.74 -27.75 26.47
CA ASN A 200 7.98 -27.24 25.32
C ASN A 200 8.83 -27.16 24.05
N ARG A 201 9.91 -27.95 23.95
CA ARG A 201 10.78 -27.97 22.76
C ARG A 201 10.01 -28.26 21.48
N GLU A 202 9.22 -29.33 21.48
CA GLU A 202 8.44 -29.74 20.31
C GLU A 202 7.40 -28.67 19.93
N ALA A 203 6.76 -28.05 20.91
CA ALA A 203 5.81 -26.97 20.69
C ALA A 203 6.46 -25.73 20.06
N ALA A 204 7.69 -25.38 20.45
CA ALA A 204 8.42 -24.27 19.85
C ALA A 204 8.74 -24.54 18.37
N PHE A 205 9.25 -25.73 18.03
CA PHE A 205 9.53 -26.09 16.64
C PHE A 205 8.25 -26.17 15.79
N MET A 206 7.17 -26.77 16.32
CA MET A 206 5.86 -26.77 15.67
C MET A 206 5.34 -25.35 15.43
N SER A 207 5.46 -24.46 16.42
CA SER A 207 5.05 -23.06 16.29
C SER A 207 5.84 -22.36 15.18
N ARG A 208 7.14 -22.67 15.04
CA ARG A 208 7.95 -22.16 13.95
C ARG A 208 7.43 -22.62 12.59
N ASP A 209 7.10 -23.90 12.45
CA ASP A 209 6.61 -24.45 11.19
C ASP A 209 5.22 -23.92 10.83
N LEU A 210 4.38 -23.62 11.83
CA LEU A 210 3.08 -22.95 11.64
C LEU A 210 3.21 -21.49 11.20
N ILE A 211 4.17 -20.74 11.75
CA ILE A 211 4.38 -19.30 11.44
C ILE A 211 5.19 -19.10 10.16
N ARG A 212 5.99 -20.09 9.77
CA ARG A 212 6.79 -20.04 8.55
C ARG A 212 5.88 -19.87 7.34
N LEU A 213 6.19 -18.87 6.52
CA LEU A 213 5.50 -18.66 5.26
C LEU A 213 5.97 -19.68 4.23
N LYS A 214 5.03 -20.19 3.46
CA LYS A 214 5.33 -21.01 2.29
C LYS A 214 5.72 -20.09 1.14
N THR A 215 6.92 -20.28 0.61
CA THR A 215 7.55 -19.38 -0.38
C THR A 215 7.79 -20.05 -1.74
N ASP A 216 7.17 -21.21 -1.97
CA ASP A 216 7.26 -22.02 -3.19
C ASP A 216 5.89 -22.22 -3.85
N VAL A 217 4.98 -21.27 -3.66
CA VAL A 217 3.64 -21.27 -4.26
C VAL A 217 3.69 -20.80 -5.72
N THR A 218 2.82 -21.35 -6.57
CA THR A 218 2.73 -20.93 -7.97
C THR A 218 2.20 -19.49 -8.09
N VAL A 219 3.08 -18.56 -8.44
CA VAL A 219 2.75 -17.15 -8.74
C VAL A 219 3.41 -16.74 -10.07
N PRO A 220 2.99 -15.64 -10.72
CA PRO A 220 3.70 -15.15 -11.89
C PRO A 220 5.20 -14.95 -11.60
N PRO A 221 6.10 -15.44 -12.47
CA PRO A 221 7.52 -15.47 -12.16
C PRO A 221 8.19 -14.09 -12.25
N SER A 222 7.58 -13.14 -12.97
CA SER A 222 8.14 -11.81 -13.21
C SER A 222 7.12 -10.69 -12.96
N HIS A 223 7.63 -9.47 -12.80
CA HIS A 223 6.81 -8.29 -12.54
C HIS A 223 5.69 -8.04 -13.58
N ASP A 224 5.84 -8.47 -14.84
CA ASP A 224 4.83 -8.31 -15.88
C ASP A 224 3.46 -8.89 -15.49
N GLY A 225 3.45 -9.98 -14.71
CA GLY A 225 2.22 -10.61 -14.20
C GLY A 225 1.46 -9.79 -13.15
N TYR A 226 2.04 -8.68 -12.71
CA TYR A 226 1.52 -7.80 -11.66
C TYR A 226 1.19 -6.40 -12.18
N ARG A 227 1.24 -6.18 -13.50
CA ARG A 227 1.00 -4.87 -14.10
C ARG A 227 -0.44 -4.40 -13.83
N VAL A 228 -0.58 -3.13 -13.42
CA VAL A 228 -1.89 -2.48 -13.29
C VAL A 228 -2.48 -2.24 -14.68
N GLY A 229 -3.69 -2.75 -14.91
CA GLY A 229 -4.44 -2.58 -16.15
C GLY A 229 -5.30 -1.31 -16.16
N ASP A 230 -6.10 -1.18 -17.22
CA ASP A 230 -7.04 -0.07 -17.36
C ASP A 230 -8.23 -0.24 -16.41
N ARG A 231 -8.67 0.88 -15.84
CA ARG A 231 -9.81 0.94 -14.92
C ARG A 231 -11.13 0.91 -15.70
N ASP A 232 -12.02 -0.01 -15.33
CA ASP A 232 -13.40 -0.08 -15.84
C ASP A 232 -14.30 0.85 -15.03
N GLU A 233 -14.36 2.12 -15.45
CA GLU A 233 -15.17 3.14 -14.79
C GLU A 233 -16.67 2.82 -14.84
N GLU A 234 -17.17 2.16 -15.88
CA GLU A 234 -18.58 1.78 -15.98
C GLU A 234 -18.94 0.72 -14.96
N ARG A 235 -18.09 -0.31 -14.79
CA ARG A 235 -18.29 -1.36 -13.79
C ARG A 235 -18.21 -0.79 -12.37
N LEU A 236 -17.25 0.09 -12.09
CA LEU A 236 -17.17 0.75 -10.79
C LEU A 236 -18.39 1.63 -10.52
N ARG A 237 -18.87 2.36 -11.52
CA ARG A 237 -20.10 3.16 -11.40
C ARG A 237 -21.31 2.29 -11.07
N ARG A 238 -21.45 1.12 -11.70
CA ARG A 238 -22.52 0.15 -11.38
C ARG A 238 -22.42 -0.31 -9.92
N ILE A 239 -21.24 -0.81 -9.51
CA ILE A 239 -21.00 -1.29 -8.13
C ILE A 239 -21.28 -0.19 -7.10
N TYR A 240 -20.73 1.01 -7.31
CA TYR A 240 -20.91 2.12 -6.37
C TYR A 240 -22.35 2.60 -6.28
N THR A 241 -23.10 2.54 -7.39
CA THR A 241 -24.54 2.87 -7.40
C THR A 241 -25.34 1.84 -6.60
N GLU A 242 -25.10 0.56 -6.85
CA GLU A 242 -25.77 -0.55 -6.15
C GLU A 242 -25.49 -0.52 -4.63
N LEU A 243 -24.25 -0.21 -4.25
CA LEU A 243 -23.83 -0.15 -2.85
C LEU A 243 -24.11 1.21 -2.17
N GLY A 244 -24.62 2.20 -2.91
CA GLY A 244 -24.98 3.52 -2.39
C GLY A 244 -23.80 4.44 -2.06
N PHE A 245 -22.64 4.26 -2.69
CA PHE A 245 -21.41 5.01 -2.44
C PHE A 245 -21.39 6.38 -3.17
N THR A 246 -22.26 7.28 -2.73
CA THR A 246 -22.44 8.60 -3.38
C THR A 246 -21.18 9.47 -3.42
N SER A 247 -20.28 9.40 -2.44
CA SER A 247 -19.01 10.13 -2.45
C SER A 247 -18.04 9.58 -3.50
N LEU A 248 -17.89 8.25 -3.56
CA LEU A 248 -17.02 7.58 -4.54
C LEU A 248 -17.54 7.76 -5.97
N LEU A 249 -18.86 7.82 -6.17
CA LEU A 249 -19.46 8.19 -7.46
C LEU A 249 -19.09 9.62 -7.86
N LYS A 250 -19.15 10.58 -6.94
CA LYS A 250 -18.74 11.97 -7.22
C LYS A 250 -17.25 12.08 -7.55
N GLU A 251 -16.39 11.31 -6.89
CA GLU A 251 -14.97 11.26 -7.22
C GLU A 251 -14.73 10.68 -8.61
N LEU A 252 -15.45 9.60 -8.96
CA LEU A 252 -15.42 8.99 -10.29
C LEU A 252 -15.97 9.94 -11.38
N ASP A 253 -16.96 10.77 -11.06
CA ASP A 253 -17.50 11.79 -11.96
C ASP A 253 -16.61 13.04 -12.05
N GLY A 254 -15.93 13.37 -10.96
CA GLY A 254 -15.04 14.53 -10.84
C GLY A 254 -13.73 14.35 -11.58
N SER A 255 -13.27 13.11 -11.80
CA SER A 255 -12.11 12.81 -12.63
C SER A 255 -12.35 13.01 -14.14
N ALA A 256 -13.60 13.20 -14.58
CA ALA A 256 -13.99 13.19 -15.99
C ALA A 256 -14.71 14.45 -16.49
N LYS A 257 -14.73 15.56 -15.75
CA LYS A 257 -15.10 16.84 -16.38
C LYS A 257 -13.88 17.41 -17.09
N ALA A 258 -13.76 17.07 -18.38
CA ALA A 258 -12.98 17.88 -19.31
C ALA A 258 -13.43 19.33 -19.13
N ILE A 259 -12.55 20.19 -18.59
CA ILE A 259 -12.82 21.61 -18.54
C ILE A 259 -12.91 22.05 -20.00
N PRO A 260 -14.04 22.61 -20.47
CA PRO A 260 -14.14 23.10 -21.82
C PRO A 260 -13.04 24.15 -22.06
N THR A 261 -12.05 23.81 -22.89
CA THR A 261 -10.91 24.69 -23.17
C THR A 261 -11.23 25.80 -24.17
N ASN A 262 -12.44 25.78 -24.75
CA ASN A 262 -12.92 26.76 -25.71
C ASN A 262 -13.10 28.17 -25.14
N ARG A 263 -12.99 28.33 -23.81
CA ARG A 263 -13.03 29.63 -23.11
C ARG A 263 -11.69 30.03 -22.50
N PHE A 264 -10.62 29.33 -22.86
CA PHE A 264 -9.25 29.66 -22.48
C PHE A 264 -8.54 30.32 -23.65
N PHE A 265 -8.07 31.55 -23.45
CA PHE A 265 -7.51 32.38 -24.49
C PHE A 265 -6.06 32.74 -24.15
N VAL A 266 -5.17 32.58 -25.12
CA VAL A 266 -3.79 33.07 -25.00
C VAL A 266 -3.73 34.51 -25.51
N VAL A 267 -3.12 35.38 -24.71
CA VAL A 267 -2.91 36.80 -24.98
C VAL A 267 -1.45 36.98 -25.40
N ASP A 268 -1.18 36.65 -26.66
CA ASP A 268 0.14 36.61 -27.29
C ASP A 268 0.51 37.89 -28.07
N ASP A 269 -0.35 38.92 -28.02
CA ASP A 269 -0.11 40.21 -28.66
C ASP A 269 -0.77 41.37 -27.89
N GLU A 270 -0.28 42.58 -28.18
CA GLU A 270 -0.69 43.82 -27.50
C GLU A 270 -2.17 44.18 -27.77
N SER A 271 -2.70 43.84 -28.95
CA SER A 271 -4.09 44.13 -29.30
C SER A 271 -5.04 43.32 -28.43
N LYS A 272 -4.75 42.02 -28.25
CA LYS A 272 -5.51 41.14 -27.35
C LYS A 272 -5.40 41.62 -25.91
N LEU A 273 -4.23 42.09 -25.48
CA LEU A 273 -4.03 42.65 -24.15
C LEU A 273 -4.96 43.85 -23.92
N GLN A 274 -5.01 44.79 -24.85
CA GLN A 274 -5.89 45.97 -24.73
C GLN A 274 -7.38 45.61 -24.70
N GLU A 275 -7.78 44.60 -25.48
CA GLU A 275 -9.15 44.07 -25.49
C GLU A 275 -9.54 43.51 -24.11
N ILE A 276 -8.71 42.61 -23.56
CA ILE A 276 -9.00 41.99 -22.27
C ILE A 276 -8.96 43.01 -21.12
N MET A 277 -8.05 43.98 -21.19
CA MET A 277 -7.96 45.05 -20.19
C MET A 277 -9.24 45.91 -20.16
N THR A 278 -9.86 46.12 -21.31
CA THR A 278 -11.14 46.83 -21.40
C THR A 278 -12.26 46.04 -20.72
N ARG A 279 -12.31 44.72 -20.93
CA ARG A 279 -13.27 43.81 -20.27
C ARG A 279 -13.04 43.73 -18.76
N LEU A 280 -11.82 43.48 -18.33
CA LEU A 280 -11.46 43.31 -16.91
C LEU A 280 -11.66 44.58 -16.08
N ARG A 281 -11.55 45.78 -16.69
CA ARG A 281 -11.90 47.05 -16.01
C ARG A 281 -13.37 47.16 -15.62
N GLN A 282 -14.25 46.44 -16.32
CA GLN A 282 -15.70 46.43 -16.04
C GLN A 282 -16.09 45.26 -15.13
N ALA A 283 -15.16 44.35 -14.84
CA ALA A 283 -15.41 43.18 -14.02
C ALA A 283 -15.63 43.56 -12.53
N PRO A 284 -16.52 42.84 -11.82
CA PRO A 284 -16.78 43.10 -10.40
C PRO A 284 -15.59 42.76 -9.50
N PHE A 285 -14.72 41.86 -9.95
CA PHE A 285 -13.47 41.48 -9.29
C PHE A 285 -12.48 40.97 -10.33
N LEU A 286 -11.20 40.94 -9.95
CA LEU A 286 -10.13 40.40 -10.76
C LEU A 286 -9.47 39.26 -9.98
N VAL A 287 -9.44 38.08 -10.60
CA VAL A 287 -8.63 36.94 -10.13
C VAL A 287 -7.33 36.93 -10.91
N VAL A 288 -6.22 36.82 -10.19
CA VAL A 288 -4.88 36.75 -10.76
C VAL A 288 -4.18 35.52 -10.21
N ASP A 289 -3.58 34.75 -11.09
CA ASP A 289 -2.65 33.67 -10.75
C ASP A 289 -1.39 33.80 -11.62
N THR A 290 -0.26 33.28 -11.14
CA THR A 290 1.04 33.42 -11.83
C THR A 290 1.71 32.08 -12.00
N GLU A 291 2.18 31.82 -13.22
CA GLU A 291 3.09 30.70 -13.50
C GLU A 291 4.52 31.18 -13.28
N THR A 292 5.34 30.37 -12.61
CA THR A 292 6.69 30.78 -12.20
C THR A 292 7.69 29.64 -12.32
N THR A 293 8.98 29.96 -12.44
CA THR A 293 10.02 28.92 -12.54
C THR A 293 10.23 28.11 -11.26
N SER A 294 9.64 28.54 -10.13
CA SER A 294 9.80 27.89 -8.82
C SER A 294 8.75 28.36 -7.82
N LEU A 295 8.42 27.52 -6.83
CA LEU A 295 7.58 27.90 -5.69
C LEU A 295 8.26 28.90 -4.72
N GLN A 296 9.56 29.18 -4.89
CA GLN A 296 10.30 30.12 -4.05
C GLN A 296 10.13 31.56 -4.55
N SER A 297 9.18 32.29 -3.95
CA SER A 297 8.77 33.64 -4.40
C SER A 297 9.88 34.69 -4.50
N ARG A 298 11.01 34.54 -3.79
CA ARG A 298 12.12 35.51 -3.81
C ARG A 298 13.10 35.31 -4.98
N SER A 299 13.10 34.13 -5.58
CA SER A 299 14.06 33.73 -6.63
C SER A 299 13.40 33.26 -7.92
N ALA A 300 12.09 33.04 -7.89
CA ALA A 300 11.33 32.63 -9.06
C ALA A 300 11.22 33.77 -10.08
N ALA A 301 11.39 33.42 -11.35
CA ALA A 301 11.07 34.30 -12.46
C ALA A 301 9.61 34.09 -12.89
N LEU A 302 8.97 35.16 -13.36
CA LEU A 302 7.62 35.09 -13.90
C LEU A 302 7.63 34.45 -15.29
N VAL A 303 6.76 33.47 -15.50
CA VAL A 303 6.61 32.74 -16.76
C VAL A 303 5.32 33.14 -17.47
N GLY A 304 4.25 33.36 -16.72
CA GLY A 304 2.98 33.84 -17.26
C GLY A 304 1.99 34.30 -16.19
N ILE A 305 0.94 34.95 -16.64
CA ILE A 305 -0.12 35.52 -15.78
C ILE A 305 -1.46 34.99 -16.28
N SER A 306 -2.24 34.41 -15.36
CA SER A 306 -3.62 33.99 -15.60
C SER A 306 -4.58 35.04 -15.03
N LEU A 307 -5.58 35.44 -15.82
CA LEU A 307 -6.57 36.45 -15.45
C LEU A 307 -7.99 35.91 -15.65
N ASN A 308 -8.90 36.27 -14.75
CA ASN A 308 -10.34 36.05 -14.89
C ASN A 308 -11.13 37.18 -14.19
N GLY A 309 -12.23 37.60 -14.82
CA GLY A 309 -13.08 38.70 -14.36
C GLY A 309 -14.37 38.26 -13.65
N GLY A 310 -14.48 36.98 -13.27
CA GLY A 310 -15.70 36.40 -12.72
C GLY A 310 -16.72 35.92 -13.76
N ASP A 311 -16.32 35.85 -15.03
CA ASP A 311 -17.05 35.16 -16.10
C ASP A 311 -16.40 33.81 -16.43
N GLU A 312 -16.94 33.11 -17.43
CA GLU A 312 -16.42 31.81 -17.86
C GLU A 312 -15.19 31.91 -18.78
N ASP A 313 -14.74 33.13 -19.16
CA ASP A 313 -13.56 33.31 -20.01
C ASP A 313 -12.29 33.45 -19.14
N CYS A 314 -11.24 32.74 -19.52
CA CYS A 314 -9.94 32.76 -18.85
C CYS A 314 -8.87 33.20 -19.83
N TRP A 315 -7.99 34.10 -19.39
CA TRP A 315 -6.91 34.62 -20.22
C TRP A 315 -5.56 34.26 -19.64
N TYR A 316 -4.65 33.82 -20.50
CA TYR A 316 -3.27 33.55 -20.15
C TYR A 316 -2.33 34.46 -20.93
N ILE A 317 -1.50 35.22 -20.22
CA ILE A 317 -0.50 36.11 -20.78
C ILE A 317 0.87 35.44 -20.61
N PRO A 318 1.46 34.88 -21.68
CA PRO A 318 2.80 34.31 -21.63
C PRO A 318 3.85 35.44 -21.73
N VAL A 319 4.83 35.42 -20.82
CA VAL A 319 5.88 36.47 -20.73
C VAL A 319 7.30 35.93 -20.58
N GLY A 320 7.47 34.64 -20.27
CA GLY A 320 8.77 34.05 -19.94
C GLY A 320 8.91 32.57 -20.26
N HIS A 321 8.05 32.00 -21.12
CA HIS A 321 8.18 30.61 -21.58
C HIS A 321 9.43 30.44 -22.42
N LEU A 322 10.08 29.29 -22.24
CA LEU A 322 11.25 28.89 -23.00
C LEU A 322 10.90 27.74 -23.96
N ASP A 323 11.47 27.76 -25.15
CA ASP A 323 11.44 26.64 -26.10
C ASP A 323 12.33 25.48 -25.62
N GLN A 324 12.35 24.38 -26.39
CA GLN A 324 13.14 23.19 -26.03
C GLN A 324 14.65 23.45 -25.99
N GLU A 325 15.11 24.53 -26.64
CA GLU A 325 16.49 24.98 -26.67
C GLU A 325 16.81 26.03 -25.59
N GLY A 326 15.86 26.37 -24.73
CA GLY A 326 16.03 27.33 -23.64
C GLY A 326 15.98 28.81 -24.07
N ARG A 327 15.45 29.12 -25.26
CA ARG A 327 15.24 30.49 -25.75
C ARG A 327 13.81 30.93 -25.49
N LEU A 328 13.55 32.24 -25.40
CA LEU A 328 12.18 32.75 -25.26
C LEU A 328 11.30 32.26 -26.43
N ALA A 329 10.19 31.62 -26.10
CA ALA A 329 9.21 31.18 -27.07
C ALA A 329 8.60 32.39 -27.82
N SER A 330 8.26 32.21 -29.09
CA SER A 330 7.60 33.23 -29.91
C SER A 330 6.14 33.44 -29.49
N GLY A 331 5.58 34.63 -29.73
CA GLY A 331 4.17 34.92 -29.39
C GLY A 331 3.98 35.14 -27.89
N GLN A 332 4.91 35.86 -27.28
CA GLN A 332 4.84 36.25 -25.88
C GLN A 332 4.91 37.77 -25.77
N LEU A 333 4.26 38.31 -24.75
CA LEU A 333 4.30 39.73 -24.46
C LEU A 333 5.63 40.10 -23.79
N SER A 334 6.11 41.30 -24.11
CA SER A 334 7.26 41.89 -23.42
C SER A 334 6.90 42.22 -21.97
N MET A 335 7.85 42.06 -21.07
CA MET A 335 7.75 42.52 -19.67
C MET A 335 8.07 44.01 -19.50
N GLU A 336 8.61 44.65 -20.54
CA GLU A 336 8.87 46.11 -20.63
C GLU A 336 7.64 46.88 -21.10
#